data_AF-A0AAN7K8F6-F1
#
_entry.id   AF-A0AAN7K8F6-F1
#
_cell.length_a   1.000
_cell.length_b   1.000
_cell.length_c   1.000
_cell.angle_alpha   90.00
_cell.angle_beta   90.00
_cell.angle_gamma   90.00
#
_symmetry.space_group_name_H-M   'P 1'
#
loop_
_entity.id
_entity.type
_entity.pdbx_description
1 polymer ?
#
loop_
_entity_poly.entity_id
_entity_poly.type
_entity_poly.pdbx_seq_one_letter_code
_entity_poly.pdbx_strand_id
1 'polypeptide(L)'
;MSRRSGTCLRCCLVVFAVVSALGVCGPALYWKIKKGINLSDSKLSCPPCVCDCPPPLSLLKISPGLANLSITDCGSNDPDLKQEMEKQLTDLLAEELKLQEAVATEHARHMNITFGEAKRVAIQYQREAEKCNAATDICEQARERAEALMIKERKPSHKTFRIKKKLAKKMRQNRPIPHWIRMRTDNTIRYNAKRRHWRRTKLGF
;
A
#
# COMPACT_ATOMS: atom_id res chain seq x y z
N MET A 1 -42.00 8.14 43.17
CA MET A 1 -40.92 7.14 42.97
C MET A 1 -40.81 6.80 41.47
N SER A 2 -39.96 7.45 40.67
CA SER A 2 -39.65 6.98 39.30
C SER A 2 -38.46 7.67 38.62
N ARG A 3 -37.42 8.07 39.37
CA ARG A 3 -36.21 8.69 38.78
C ARG A 3 -35.07 7.69 38.49
N ARG A 4 -35.24 6.40 38.82
CA ARG A 4 -34.21 5.36 38.65
C ARG A 4 -34.21 4.66 37.27
N SER A 5 -35.29 4.75 36.47
CA SER A 5 -35.38 3.98 35.22
C SER A 5 -34.58 4.60 34.07
N GLY A 6 -34.50 5.93 33.99
CA GLY A 6 -33.80 6.64 32.91
C GLY A 6 -32.28 6.54 32.98
N THR A 7 -31.72 6.45 34.19
CA THR A 7 -30.27 6.26 34.40
C THR A 7 -29.85 4.83 34.09
N CYS A 8 -30.65 3.83 34.50
CA CYS A 8 -30.41 2.43 34.15
C CYS A 8 -30.42 2.22 32.63
N LEU A 9 -31.44 2.74 31.93
CA LEU A 9 -31.54 2.64 30.48
C LEU A 9 -30.37 3.33 29.75
N ARG A 10 -29.91 4.49 30.25
CA ARG A 10 -28.73 5.17 29.71
C ARG A 10 -27.46 4.36 29.92
N CYS A 11 -27.27 3.76 31.09
CA CYS A 11 -26.12 2.89 31.34
C CYS A 11 -26.13 1.67 30.41
N CYS A 12 -27.29 1.02 30.23
CA CYS A 12 -27.43 -0.10 29.30
C CYS A 12 -27.07 0.31 27.86
N LEU A 13 -27.58 1.45 27.37
CA LEU A 13 -27.28 1.92 26.01
C LEU A 13 -25.79 2.25 25.81
N VAL A 14 -25.11 2.79 26.83
CA VAL A 14 -23.68 3.06 26.78
C VAL A 14 -22.88 1.75 26.75
N VAL A 15 -23.25 0.76 27.57
CA VAL A 15 -22.60 -0.56 27.57
C VAL A 15 -22.78 -1.25 26.21
N PHE A 16 -24.00 -1.23 25.64
CA PHE A 16 -24.24 -1.79 24.31
C PHE A 16 -23.43 -1.08 23.22
N ALA A 17 -23.29 0.25 23.28
CA ALA A 17 -22.49 1.01 22.33
C ALA A 17 -21.00 0.66 22.43
N VAL A 18 -20.46 0.50 23.65
CA VAL A 18 -19.06 0.12 23.89
C VAL A 18 -18.80 -1.32 23.43
N VAL A 19 -19.68 -2.27 23.77
CA VAL A 19 -19.54 -3.67 23.34
C VAL A 19 -19.64 -3.79 21.82
N SER A 20 -20.55 -3.06 21.18
CA SER A 20 -20.66 -3.05 19.71
C SER A 20 -19.43 -2.42 19.05
N ALA A 21 -18.90 -1.33 19.62
CA ALA A 21 -17.67 -0.71 19.12
C ALA A 21 -16.46 -1.64 19.27
N LEU A 22 -16.35 -2.36 20.40
CA LEU A 22 -15.31 -3.36 20.61
C LEU A 22 -15.49 -4.61 19.74
N GLY A 23 -16.73 -5.00 19.42
CA GLY A 23 -17.00 -6.11 18.50
C GLY A 23 -16.67 -5.80 17.04
N VAL A 24 -16.88 -4.55 16.61
CA VAL A 24 -16.59 -4.10 15.23
C VAL A 24 -15.11 -3.74 15.06
N CYS A 25 -14.51 -3.06 16.04
CA CYS A 25 -13.10 -2.68 15.98
C CYS A 25 -12.17 -3.80 16.49
N GLY A 26 -12.66 -4.73 17.29
CA GLY A 26 -11.90 -5.81 17.92
C GLY A 26 -11.15 -6.68 16.92
N PRO A 27 -11.79 -7.20 15.84
CA PRO A 27 -11.10 -8.00 14.83
C PRO A 27 -9.98 -7.21 14.11
N ALA A 28 -10.22 -5.93 13.80
CA ALA A 28 -9.23 -5.07 13.14
C ALA A 28 -8.06 -4.71 14.05
N LEU A 29 -8.33 -4.42 15.32
CA LEU A 29 -7.32 -4.10 16.34
C LEU A 29 -6.54 -5.34 16.77
N TYR A 30 -7.21 -6.49 16.93
CA TYR A 30 -6.57 -7.77 17.21
C TYR A 30 -5.65 -8.20 16.06
N TRP A 31 -6.06 -7.99 14.80
CA TRP A 31 -5.20 -8.26 13.65
C TRP A 31 -3.99 -7.31 13.59
N LYS A 32 -4.18 -6.01 13.88
CA LYS A 32 -3.09 -5.02 13.98
C LYS A 32 -2.12 -5.33 15.12
N ILE A 33 -2.62 -5.72 16.29
CA ILE A 33 -1.79 -6.07 17.45
C ILE A 33 -1.07 -7.39 17.19
N LYS A 34 -1.76 -8.45 16.73
CA LYS A 34 -1.14 -9.73 16.34
C LYS A 34 -0.05 -9.55 15.29
N LYS A 35 -0.21 -8.58 14.37
CA LYS A 35 0.81 -8.23 13.36
C LYS A 35 1.94 -7.37 13.93
N GLY A 36 1.71 -6.62 15.01
CA GLY A 36 2.72 -5.84 15.73
C GLY A 36 3.59 -6.66 16.70
N ILE A 37 3.04 -7.68 17.35
CA ILE A 37 3.81 -8.62 18.21
C ILE A 37 4.44 -9.78 17.43
N ASN A 38 4.04 -10.02 16.17
CA ASN A 38 4.78 -10.90 15.24
C ASN A 38 5.65 -10.10 14.25
N LEU A 39 5.99 -8.84 14.57
CA LEU A 39 7.04 -8.09 13.85
C LEU A 39 8.41 -8.39 14.46
N SER A 40 8.69 -9.68 14.58
CA SER A 40 10.02 -10.24 14.61
C SER A 40 10.02 -11.22 13.45
N ASP A 41 10.81 -10.89 12.43
CA ASP A 41 11.01 -11.62 11.17
C ASP A 41 9.89 -11.52 10.12
N SER A 42 9.97 -10.48 9.28
CA SER A 42 10.16 -10.67 7.83
C SER A 42 10.62 -9.35 7.19
N LYS A 43 11.85 -9.37 6.70
CA LYS A 43 12.51 -8.31 5.93
C LYS A 43 11.61 -7.83 4.78
N LEU A 44 11.19 -6.55 4.81
CA LEU A 44 10.48 -5.86 3.71
C LEU A 44 11.40 -5.03 2.80
N SER A 45 12.71 -5.14 2.98
CA SER A 45 13.67 -4.87 1.92
C SER A 45 14.13 -6.22 1.39
N CYS A 46 14.14 -6.39 0.07
CA CYS A 46 15.01 -7.40 -0.51
C CYS A 46 16.39 -7.23 0.15
N PRO A 47 17.02 -8.28 0.70
CA PRO A 47 18.39 -8.16 1.15
C PRO A 47 19.20 -7.57 -0.01
N PRO A 48 20.16 -6.66 0.26
CA PRO A 48 21.05 -6.19 -0.79
C PRO A 48 21.56 -7.42 -1.52
N CYS A 49 21.45 -7.45 -2.84
CA CYS A 49 22.08 -8.49 -3.63
C CYS A 49 23.56 -8.42 -3.31
N VAL A 50 24.01 -9.33 -2.44
CA VAL A 50 25.42 -9.64 -2.28
C VAL A 50 25.75 -10.40 -3.55
N CYS A 51 26.06 -9.64 -4.59
CA CYS A 51 26.76 -10.15 -5.74
C CYS A 51 28.16 -10.47 -5.22
N ASP A 52 28.39 -11.72 -4.84
CA ASP A 52 29.74 -12.29 -4.84
C ASP A 52 30.17 -12.33 -6.31
N CYS A 53 30.49 -11.16 -6.86
CA CYS A 53 31.33 -11.09 -8.03
C CYS A 53 32.68 -11.67 -7.58
N PRO A 54 33.16 -12.77 -8.18
CA PRO A 54 34.46 -13.29 -7.83
C PRO A 54 35.47 -12.14 -7.99
N PRO A 55 36.21 -11.78 -6.93
CA PRO A 55 37.26 -10.78 -7.02
C PRO A 55 38.22 -11.18 -8.15
N PRO A 56 38.81 -10.24 -8.92
CA PRO A 56 39.83 -10.59 -9.90
C PRO A 56 40.88 -11.44 -9.20
N LEU A 57 41.08 -12.65 -9.70
CA LEU A 57 41.86 -13.72 -9.08
C LEU A 57 43.30 -13.24 -8.89
N SER A 58 43.60 -12.72 -7.71
CA SER A 58 44.97 -12.54 -7.26
C SER A 58 45.49 -13.93 -6.90
N LEU A 59 46.61 -14.33 -7.51
CA LEU A 59 47.27 -15.64 -7.41
C LEU A 59 47.36 -16.17 -5.96
N LEU A 60 47.44 -15.26 -4.98
CA LEU A 60 47.42 -15.52 -3.53
C LEU A 60 46.16 -16.21 -2.97
N LYS A 61 45.01 -16.20 -3.67
CA LYS A 61 43.76 -16.85 -3.21
C LYS A 61 43.51 -18.25 -3.79
N ILE A 62 44.19 -18.62 -4.88
CA ILE A 62 43.98 -19.90 -5.56
C ILE A 62 44.58 -21.05 -4.73
N SER A 63 45.62 -20.77 -3.93
CA SER A 63 46.21 -21.74 -2.99
C SER A 63 46.51 -21.07 -1.64
N PRO A 64 45.53 -20.98 -0.71
CA PRO A 64 45.82 -20.50 0.66
C PRO A 64 46.84 -21.40 1.39
N GLY A 65 47.03 -22.64 0.93
CA GLY A 65 48.08 -23.54 1.41
C GLY A 65 49.51 -23.18 1.01
N LEU A 66 49.71 -22.39 -0.06
CA LEU A 66 51.05 -22.03 -0.55
C LEU A 66 51.65 -20.83 0.19
N ALA A 67 50.81 -19.93 0.71
CA ALA A 67 51.27 -18.78 1.50
C ALA A 67 51.74 -19.18 2.92
N ASN A 68 51.25 -20.30 3.46
CA ASN A 68 51.61 -20.80 4.79
C ASN A 68 52.62 -21.97 4.76
N LEU A 69 52.83 -22.60 3.60
CA LEU A 69 54.01 -23.40 3.33
C LEU A 69 55.10 -22.47 2.77
N SER A 70 55.74 -21.70 3.67
CA SER A 70 57.13 -21.33 3.44
C SER A 70 57.91 -22.64 3.32
N ILE A 71 57.99 -23.19 2.10
CA ILE A 71 58.86 -24.30 1.76
C ILE A 71 60.26 -23.80 2.08
N THR A 72 60.73 -24.13 3.28
CA THR A 72 62.12 -23.98 3.68
C THR A 72 62.95 -24.78 2.70
N ASP A 73 63.60 -24.05 1.79
CA ASP A 73 64.79 -24.35 0.99
C ASP A 73 65.22 -25.83 0.98
N CYS A 74 64.41 -26.70 0.38
CA CYS A 74 64.72 -28.10 0.17
C CYS A 74 64.96 -28.31 -1.33
N GLY A 75 66.21 -28.62 -1.71
CA GLY A 75 66.55 -29.03 -3.07
C GLY A 75 67.11 -27.96 -4.02
N SER A 76 67.42 -26.74 -3.55
CA SER A 76 68.01 -25.68 -4.41
C SER A 76 69.36 -26.03 -5.05
N ASN A 77 70.02 -27.10 -4.59
CA ASN A 77 71.33 -27.51 -5.09
C ASN A 77 71.27 -28.48 -6.28
N ASP A 78 70.09 -28.97 -6.68
CA ASP A 78 69.89 -29.86 -7.82
C ASP A 78 68.92 -29.24 -8.84
N PRO A 79 69.40 -28.75 -9.99
CA PRO A 79 68.58 -27.98 -10.95
C PRO A 79 67.42 -28.79 -11.54
N ASP A 80 67.57 -30.11 -11.68
CA ASP A 80 66.55 -31.00 -12.24
C ASP A 80 65.35 -31.18 -11.30
N LEU A 81 65.57 -31.28 -9.98
CA LEU A 81 64.50 -31.45 -8.99
C LEU A 81 63.62 -30.19 -8.86
N LYS A 82 64.25 -29.02 -8.95
CA LYS A 82 63.54 -27.73 -8.94
C LYS A 82 62.65 -27.57 -10.18
N GLN A 83 63.14 -27.99 -11.35
CA GLN A 83 62.38 -27.92 -12.59
C GLN A 83 61.18 -28.89 -12.59
N GLU A 84 61.32 -30.07 -11.99
CA GLU A 84 60.23 -31.04 -11.83
C GLU A 84 59.11 -30.50 -10.91
N MET A 85 59.48 -29.87 -9.80
CA MET A 85 58.53 -29.32 -8.83
C MET A 85 57.80 -28.07 -9.35
N GLU A 86 58.47 -27.20 -10.10
CA GLU A 86 57.83 -26.05 -10.77
C GLU A 86 56.81 -26.51 -11.82
N LYS A 87 57.07 -27.61 -12.55
CA LYS A 87 56.08 -28.20 -13.47
C LYS A 87 54.82 -28.69 -12.75
N GLN A 88 54.98 -29.37 -11.61
CA GLN A 88 53.84 -29.83 -10.81
C GLN A 88 52.98 -28.66 -10.30
N LEU A 89 53.61 -27.55 -9.92
CA LEU A 89 52.90 -26.34 -9.52
C LEU A 89 52.11 -25.73 -10.69
N THR A 90 52.71 -25.65 -11.88
CA THR A 90 52.03 -25.11 -13.06
C THR A 90 50.87 -26.00 -13.51
N ASP A 91 51.01 -27.32 -13.43
CA ASP A 91 49.95 -28.27 -13.79
C ASP A 91 48.76 -28.17 -12.83
N LEU A 92 49.00 -28.07 -11.52
CA LEU A 92 47.95 -27.88 -10.51
C LEU A 92 47.20 -26.54 -10.68
N LEU A 93 47.93 -25.46 -10.95
CA LEU A 93 47.30 -24.15 -11.23
C LEU A 93 46.48 -24.18 -12.52
N ALA A 94 46.94 -24.89 -13.55
CA ALA A 94 46.19 -25.05 -14.80
C ALA A 94 44.90 -25.86 -14.59
N GLU A 95 44.95 -26.90 -13.75
CA GLU A 95 43.78 -27.70 -13.39
C GLU A 95 42.74 -26.89 -12.61
N GLU A 96 43.16 -26.12 -11.60
CA GLU A 96 42.28 -25.23 -10.82
C GLU A 96 41.61 -24.16 -11.71
N LEU A 97 42.36 -23.53 -12.61
CA LEU A 97 41.83 -22.49 -13.50
C LEU A 97 40.79 -23.08 -14.48
N LYS A 98 41.06 -24.27 -15.01
CA LYS A 98 40.12 -25.02 -15.86
C LYS A 98 38.86 -25.43 -15.09
N LEU A 99 39.01 -25.81 -13.83
CA LEU A 99 37.90 -26.17 -12.95
C LEU A 99 37.03 -24.94 -12.64
N GLN A 100 37.64 -23.79 -12.39
CA GLN A 100 36.92 -22.52 -12.20
C GLN A 100 36.16 -22.07 -13.45
N GLU A 101 36.73 -22.22 -14.65
CA GLU A 101 36.03 -21.91 -15.90
C GLU A 101 34.79 -22.81 -16.10
N ALA A 102 34.92 -24.11 -15.83
CA ALA A 102 33.81 -25.04 -15.89
C ALA A 102 32.71 -24.69 -14.87
N VAL A 103 33.08 -24.35 -13.63
CA VAL A 103 32.12 -23.94 -12.58
C VAL A 103 31.42 -22.63 -12.96
N ALA A 104 32.16 -21.65 -13.49
CA ALA A 104 31.60 -20.35 -13.89
C ALA A 104 30.61 -20.49 -15.05
N THR A 105 30.92 -21.32 -16.05
CA THR A 105 30.01 -21.57 -17.19
C THR A 105 28.73 -22.27 -16.77
N GLU A 106 28.82 -23.27 -15.88
CA GLU A 106 27.65 -23.95 -15.32
C GLU A 106 26.81 -23.03 -14.43
N HIS A 107 27.43 -22.21 -13.58
CA HIS A 107 26.72 -21.20 -12.78
C HIS A 107 25.98 -20.20 -13.66
N ALA A 108 26.60 -19.73 -14.74
CA ALA A 108 25.96 -18.83 -15.69
C ALA A 108 24.76 -19.49 -16.39
N ARG A 109 24.87 -20.77 -16.77
CA ARG A 109 23.75 -21.54 -17.35
C ARG A 109 22.60 -21.69 -16.37
N HIS A 110 22.88 -22.12 -15.15
CA HIS A 110 21.87 -22.28 -14.11
C HIS A 110 21.17 -20.95 -13.80
N MET A 111 21.93 -19.87 -13.63
CA MET A 111 21.40 -18.53 -13.40
C MET A 111 20.51 -18.04 -14.55
N ASN A 112 20.90 -18.27 -15.80
CA ASN A 112 20.08 -17.89 -16.97
C ASN A 112 18.74 -18.65 -17.00
N ILE A 113 18.74 -19.93 -16.63
CA ILE A 113 17.52 -20.74 -16.54
C ILE A 113 16.62 -20.22 -15.42
N THR A 114 17.16 -20.08 -14.19
CA THR A 114 16.40 -19.58 -13.03
C THR A 114 15.84 -18.18 -13.29
N PHE A 115 16.62 -17.30 -13.92
CA PHE A 115 16.17 -15.96 -14.28
C PHE A 115 15.04 -15.99 -15.32
N GLY A 116 15.15 -16.86 -16.33
CA GLY A 116 14.11 -17.06 -17.34
C GLY A 116 12.79 -17.54 -16.72
N GLU A 117 12.85 -18.48 -15.77
CA GLU A 117 11.68 -18.97 -15.03
C GLU A 117 11.06 -17.88 -14.14
N ALA A 118 11.88 -17.18 -13.36
CA ALA A 118 11.42 -16.06 -12.53
C ALA A 118 10.73 -14.97 -13.38
N LYS A 119 11.27 -14.66 -14.56
CA LYS A 119 10.67 -13.69 -15.49
C LYS A 119 9.31 -14.17 -16.02
N ARG A 120 9.16 -15.45 -16.36
CA ARG A 120 7.86 -16.01 -16.81
C ARG A 120 6.80 -15.90 -15.71
N VAL A 121 7.16 -16.26 -14.49
CA VAL A 121 6.28 -16.16 -13.31
C VAL A 121 5.89 -14.70 -13.05
N ALA A 122 6.85 -13.77 -13.11
CA ALA A 122 6.57 -12.35 -12.93
C ALA A 122 5.60 -11.80 -13.99
N ILE A 123 5.78 -12.17 -15.26
CA ILE A 123 4.88 -11.78 -16.36
C ILE A 123 3.47 -12.36 -16.15
N GLN A 124 3.36 -13.60 -15.65
CA GLN A 124 2.07 -14.21 -15.36
C GLN A 124 1.32 -13.44 -14.26
N TYR A 125 1.98 -13.12 -13.14
CA TYR A 125 1.37 -12.32 -12.09
C TYR A 125 0.96 -10.94 -12.56
N GLN A 126 1.75 -10.29 -13.41
CA GLN A 126 1.41 -9.00 -13.97
C GLN A 126 0.13 -9.07 -14.82
N ARG A 127 0.00 -10.09 -15.67
CA ARG A 127 -1.22 -10.30 -16.47
C ARG A 127 -2.45 -10.59 -15.59
N GLU A 128 -2.29 -11.33 -14.51
CA GLU A 128 -3.38 -11.58 -13.56
C GLU A 128 -3.79 -10.30 -12.82
N ALA A 129 -2.82 -9.46 -12.44
CA ALA A 129 -3.09 -8.17 -11.84
C ALA A 129 -3.84 -7.24 -12.82
N GLU A 130 -3.43 -7.20 -14.09
CA GLU A 130 -4.13 -6.44 -15.14
C GLU A 130 -5.58 -6.89 -15.33
N LYS A 131 -5.85 -8.21 -15.29
CA LYS A 131 -7.23 -8.74 -15.32
C LYS A 131 -8.05 -8.28 -14.12
N CYS A 132 -7.46 -8.30 -12.92
CA CYS A 132 -8.11 -7.83 -11.70
C CYS A 132 -8.45 -6.34 -11.81
N ASN A 133 -7.49 -5.51 -12.24
CA ASN A 133 -7.69 -4.08 -12.44
C ASN A 133 -8.82 -3.79 -13.44
N ALA A 134 -8.82 -4.48 -14.58
CA ALA A 134 -9.88 -4.33 -15.58
C ALA A 134 -11.27 -4.71 -15.02
N ALA A 135 -11.37 -5.77 -14.21
CA ALA A 135 -12.61 -6.16 -13.56
C ALA A 135 -13.06 -5.12 -12.52
N THR A 136 -12.13 -4.53 -11.77
CA THR A 136 -12.39 -3.45 -10.81
C THR A 136 -12.93 -2.22 -11.53
N ASP A 137 -12.32 -1.78 -12.63
CA ASP A 137 -12.76 -0.63 -13.40
C ASP A 137 -14.20 -0.79 -13.92
N ILE A 138 -14.56 -2.01 -14.37
CA ILE A 138 -15.93 -2.33 -14.79
C ILE A 138 -16.91 -2.20 -13.61
N CYS A 139 -16.54 -2.71 -12.44
CA CYS A 139 -17.37 -2.60 -11.23
C CYS A 139 -17.56 -1.14 -10.80
N GLU A 140 -16.50 -0.34 -10.86
CA GLU A 140 -16.56 1.08 -10.52
C GLU A 140 -17.43 1.86 -11.50
N GLN A 141 -17.27 1.62 -12.81
CA GLN A 141 -18.14 2.24 -13.82
C GLN A 141 -19.62 1.88 -13.61
N ALA A 142 -19.92 0.62 -13.27
CA ALA A 142 -21.29 0.20 -12.96
C ALA A 142 -21.85 0.94 -11.73
N ARG A 143 -21.02 1.10 -10.68
CA ARG A 143 -21.38 1.86 -9.48
C ARG A 143 -21.67 3.33 -9.80
N GLU A 144 -20.79 4.00 -10.55
CA GLU A 144 -20.99 5.40 -10.95
C GLU A 144 -22.25 5.58 -11.79
N ARG A 145 -22.52 4.67 -12.73
CA ARG A 145 -23.77 4.68 -13.52
C ARG A 145 -24.99 4.52 -12.62
N ALA A 146 -24.95 3.60 -11.66
CA ALA A 146 -26.04 3.41 -10.70
C ALA A 146 -26.25 4.65 -9.82
N GLU A 147 -25.18 5.26 -9.30
CA GLU A 147 -25.26 6.50 -8.53
C GLU A 147 -25.84 7.65 -9.35
N ALA A 148 -25.42 7.81 -10.61
CA ALA A 148 -25.94 8.83 -11.51
C ALA A 148 -27.44 8.62 -11.83
N LEU A 149 -27.86 7.38 -12.08
CA LEU A 149 -29.27 7.03 -12.27
C LEU A 149 -30.08 7.31 -11.00
N MET A 150 -29.57 6.94 -9.82
CA MET A 150 -30.22 7.22 -8.54
C MET A 150 -30.35 8.73 -8.27
N ILE A 151 -29.35 9.53 -8.65
CA ILE A 151 -29.42 11.00 -8.56
C ILE A 151 -30.48 11.55 -9.52
N LYS A 152 -30.52 11.05 -10.77
CA LYS A 152 -31.50 11.45 -11.79
C LYS A 152 -32.93 11.08 -11.37
N GLU A 153 -33.11 9.88 -10.83
CA GLU A 153 -34.38 9.37 -10.33
C GLU A 153 -34.78 9.93 -8.97
N ARG A 154 -33.87 10.64 -8.28
CA ARG A 154 -34.18 11.30 -7.01
C ARG A 154 -35.24 12.37 -7.24
N LYS A 155 -36.50 11.93 -7.19
CA LYS A 155 -37.67 12.77 -7.36
C LYS A 155 -37.58 13.93 -6.38
N PRO A 156 -37.94 15.15 -6.78
CA PRO A 156 -38.02 16.28 -5.86
C PRO A 156 -38.97 15.99 -4.68
N SER A 157 -39.84 15.00 -4.71
CA SER A 157 -40.60 14.56 -3.52
C SER A 157 -39.70 13.98 -2.41
N HIS A 158 -38.61 13.28 -2.76
CA HIS A 158 -37.73 12.59 -1.80
C HIS A 158 -36.57 13.47 -1.30
N LYS A 159 -36.93 14.51 -0.55
CA LYS A 159 -36.00 15.47 0.07
C LYS A 159 -35.56 15.02 1.46
N THR A 160 -34.27 15.18 1.78
CA THR A 160 -33.76 14.97 3.15
C THR A 160 -34.39 15.97 4.13
N PHE A 161 -34.43 15.62 5.41
CA PHE A 161 -34.97 16.51 6.45
C PHE A 161 -34.27 17.87 6.51
N ARG A 162 -32.95 17.90 6.31
CA ARG A 162 -32.16 19.16 6.26
C ARG A 162 -32.62 20.07 5.12
N ILE A 163 -32.84 19.53 3.92
CA ILE A 163 -33.34 20.30 2.78
C ILE A 163 -34.78 20.75 3.02
N LYS A 164 -35.65 19.89 3.57
CA LYS A 164 -37.03 20.27 3.95
C LYS A 164 -37.04 21.46 4.93
N LYS A 165 -36.20 21.44 5.96
CA LYS A 165 -36.03 22.57 6.91
C LYS A 165 -35.58 23.86 6.21
N LYS A 166 -34.58 23.79 5.32
CA LYS A 166 -34.11 24.95 4.55
C LYS A 166 -35.24 25.54 3.68
N LEU A 167 -35.99 24.70 2.97
CA LEU A 167 -37.11 25.11 2.13
C LEU A 167 -38.23 25.76 2.94
N ALA A 168 -38.62 25.15 4.07
CA ALA A 168 -39.62 25.73 4.97
C ALA A 168 -39.18 27.11 5.49
N LYS A 169 -37.90 27.28 5.87
CA LYS A 169 -37.35 28.57 6.29
C LYS A 169 -37.45 29.61 5.17
N LYS A 170 -37.05 29.26 3.93
CA LYS A 170 -37.14 30.17 2.78
C LYS A 170 -38.58 30.52 2.42
N MET A 171 -39.52 29.59 2.57
CA MET A 171 -40.95 29.85 2.38
C MET A 171 -41.47 30.86 3.41
N ARG A 172 -41.14 30.68 4.70
CA ARG A 172 -41.53 31.62 5.77
C ARG A 172 -40.91 33.01 5.60
N GLN A 173 -39.68 33.10 5.09
CA GLN A 173 -39.01 34.38 4.79
C GLN A 173 -39.64 35.11 3.60
N ASN A 174 -40.29 34.40 2.68
CA ASN A 174 -40.85 34.95 1.45
C ASN A 174 -42.25 35.58 1.63
N ARG A 175 -42.46 36.27 2.75
CA ARG A 175 -43.73 36.92 3.10
C ARG A 175 -43.64 38.46 2.98
N PRO A 176 -44.75 39.16 2.69
CA PRO A 176 -44.78 40.62 2.71
C PRO A 176 -44.57 41.17 4.11
N ILE A 177 -44.16 42.43 4.21
CA ILE A 177 -43.97 43.11 5.49
C ILE A 177 -45.35 43.35 6.13
N PRO A 178 -45.54 43.00 7.42
CA PRO A 178 -46.75 43.31 8.17
C PRO A 178 -47.11 44.80 8.13
N HIS A 179 -48.41 45.09 8.07
CA HIS A 179 -48.89 46.48 7.94
C HIS A 179 -48.47 47.37 9.11
N TRP A 180 -48.60 46.87 10.34
CA TRP A 180 -48.24 47.61 11.55
C TRP A 180 -46.77 48.03 11.61
N ILE A 181 -45.86 47.29 10.97
CA ILE A 181 -44.45 47.70 10.88
C ILE A 181 -44.32 48.96 10.04
N ARG A 182 -45.13 49.11 8.98
CA ARG A 182 -45.14 50.33 8.15
C ARG A 182 -45.70 51.54 8.88
N MET A 183 -46.56 51.32 9.87
CA MET A 183 -47.19 52.37 10.67
C MET A 183 -46.32 52.86 11.84
N ARG A 184 -45.15 52.25 12.08
CA ARG A 184 -44.23 52.65 13.15
C ARG A 184 -43.55 53.98 12.80
N THR A 185 -43.48 54.90 13.76
CA THR A 185 -42.74 56.17 13.67
C THR A 185 -41.27 55.91 13.33
N ASP A 186 -40.69 56.77 12.48
CA ASP A 186 -39.29 56.73 12.02
C ASP A 186 -38.86 55.43 11.30
N ASN A 187 -39.80 54.71 10.68
CA ASN A 187 -39.48 53.53 9.86
C ASN A 187 -39.32 53.87 8.37
N THR A 188 -38.16 53.57 7.80
CA THR A 188 -37.85 53.73 6.37
C THR A 188 -38.20 52.49 5.52
N ILE A 189 -38.52 51.35 6.14
CA ILE A 189 -38.71 50.08 5.45
C ILE A 189 -40.11 49.98 4.83
N ARG A 190 -40.20 50.06 3.49
CA ARG A 190 -41.47 49.99 2.74
C ARG A 190 -41.83 48.59 2.21
N TYR A 191 -40.86 47.82 1.74
CA TYR A 191 -41.07 46.49 1.15
C TYR A 191 -39.96 45.50 1.52
N ASN A 192 -40.24 44.19 1.40
CA ASN A 192 -39.25 43.15 1.66
C ASN A 192 -38.35 42.98 0.43
N ALA A 193 -37.19 43.64 0.42
CA ALA A 193 -36.23 43.57 -0.69
C ALA A 193 -35.67 42.15 -0.93
N LYS A 194 -35.68 41.27 0.08
CA LYS A 194 -35.21 39.88 -0.02
C LYS A 194 -36.30 38.90 -0.45
N ARG A 195 -37.49 39.38 -0.79
CA ARG A 195 -38.59 38.55 -1.32
C ARG A 195 -38.17 37.98 -2.68
N ARG A 196 -38.54 36.73 -2.94
CA ARG A 196 -38.10 35.96 -4.11
C ARG A 196 -39.29 35.32 -4.83
N HIS A 197 -39.28 35.36 -6.16
CA HIS A 197 -40.20 34.57 -6.98
C HIS A 197 -39.50 33.30 -7.49
N TRP A 198 -40.18 32.14 -7.41
CA TRP A 198 -39.57 30.85 -7.68
C TRP A 198 -39.24 30.58 -9.17
N ARG A 199 -39.92 31.27 -10.08
CA ARG A 199 -39.58 31.25 -11.52
C ARG A 199 -38.37 32.11 -11.85
N ARG A 200 -38.20 33.26 -11.20
CA ARG A 200 -37.16 34.25 -11.53
C ARG A 200 -35.79 33.96 -10.91
N THR A 201 -35.74 33.53 -9.65
CA THR A 201 -34.47 33.33 -8.94
C THR A 201 -34.48 31.97 -8.24
N LYS A 202 -33.46 31.13 -8.45
CA LYS A 202 -33.35 29.80 -7.81
C LYS A 202 -32.65 29.88 -6.45
N LEU A 203 -32.84 28.88 -5.60
CA LEU A 203 -32.32 28.87 -4.23
C LEU A 203 -30.86 28.39 -4.12
N GLY A 204 -30.31 27.73 -5.15
CA GLY A 204 -28.90 27.32 -5.25
C GLY A 204 -28.37 26.63 -3.99
N PHE A 205 -28.86 25.43 -3.68
CA PHE A 205 -28.39 24.64 -2.54
C PHE A 205 -27.64 23.40 -2.98
#